data_AF-A0A2V5V8T2-F1
#
_entry.id   AF-A0A2V5V8T2-F1
#
_cell.length_a   1.000
_cell.length_b   1.000
_cell.length_c   1.000
_cell.angle_alpha   90.00
_cell.angle_beta   90.00
_cell.angle_gamma   90.00
#
_symmetry.space_group_name_H-M   'P 1'
#
loop_
_entity.id
_entity.type
_entity.pdbx_description
1 polymer ?
#
loop_
_entity_poly.entity_id
_entity_poly.type
_entity_poly.pdbx_seq_one_letter_code
_entity_poly.pdbx_strand_id
1 'polypeptide(L)'
;MKNQNQLTNAIAPVGNKHARSPWRRLIFIIPLAIGPASLIMLPTARADCREGCDGTATFLGDNALVANTSGIENTAVGNGALASNTTGSENTALGFDSLSSNTGSFNTAAGSLTLVSNASGSYNTAFGDEVLQFNTVGNNNTAIGAAALYANTNGNSNTASGVTALLNNTSGSSNTATAFASLDYNNGDYNTASGANALYSNTTGSNNTATGFEAMYGDYYNFSTGSNNTASGYQALYGYTSGSYNTAAGVQALLKDTTGGSNTATGYA
;
A
#
# COMPACT_ATOMS: atom_id res chain seq x y z
N MET A 1 -12.43 -29.60 62.21
CA MET A 1 -11.45 -29.65 63.32
C MET A 1 -10.61 -28.37 63.21
N LYS A 2 -11.08 -27.19 63.61
CA LYS A 2 -11.09 -26.61 64.97
C LYS A 2 -9.89 -27.05 65.82
N ASN A 3 -8.93 -26.14 66.02
CA ASN A 3 -8.11 -26.09 67.21
C ASN A 3 -8.25 -24.71 67.84
N GLN A 4 -9.01 -24.67 68.94
CA GLN A 4 -9.01 -23.63 69.96
C GLN A 4 -8.24 -24.16 71.18
N ASN A 5 -7.82 -23.22 72.05
CA ASN A 5 -7.33 -23.33 73.44
C ASN A 5 -5.87 -22.85 73.55
N GLN A 6 -5.47 -21.90 74.41
CA GLN A 6 -6.02 -21.46 75.70
C GLN A 6 -5.77 -19.95 75.92
N LEU A 7 -6.70 -19.32 76.66
CA LEU A 7 -6.60 -18.00 77.28
C LEU A 7 -6.05 -18.14 78.71
N THR A 8 -5.18 -17.22 79.15
CA THR A 8 -5.07 -16.86 80.58
C THR A 8 -4.81 -15.37 80.76
N ASN A 9 -5.88 -14.66 81.10
CA ASN A 9 -6.05 -13.55 82.05
C ASN A 9 -4.83 -12.76 82.57
N ALA A 10 -4.89 -11.43 82.41
CA ALA A 10 -4.75 -10.48 83.52
C ALA A 10 -5.47 -9.16 83.20
N ILE A 11 -6.49 -8.80 84.00
CA ILE A 11 -7.21 -7.51 83.94
C ILE A 11 -6.84 -6.67 85.16
N ALA A 12 -6.34 -5.45 84.89
CA ALA A 12 -6.31 -4.12 85.54
C ALA A 12 -6.58 -3.90 87.06
N PRO A 13 -6.16 -2.72 87.61
CA PRO A 13 -7.13 -1.60 87.64
C PRO A 13 -6.57 -0.17 87.41
N VAL A 14 -7.32 0.56 86.58
CA VAL A 14 -7.82 1.95 86.63
C VAL A 14 -7.30 2.92 87.72
N GLY A 15 -6.84 4.09 87.25
CA GLY A 15 -6.88 5.37 87.96
C GLY A 15 -7.57 6.45 87.11
N ASN A 16 -8.80 6.80 87.49
CA ASN A 16 -9.64 7.97 87.12
C ASN A 16 -8.89 9.31 87.35
N LYS A 17 -9.19 10.52 86.83
CA LYS A 17 -10.34 11.14 86.12
C LYS A 17 -9.96 12.60 85.75
N HIS A 18 -10.58 13.12 84.68
CA HIS A 18 -11.02 14.51 84.41
C HIS A 18 -10.02 15.68 84.23
N ALA A 19 -10.03 16.24 83.00
CA ALA A 19 -10.55 17.60 82.75
C ALA A 19 -10.99 17.74 81.28
N ARG A 20 -12.16 18.36 81.03
CA ARG A 20 -12.76 18.61 79.70
C ARG A 20 -12.74 20.12 79.38
N SER A 21 -12.57 20.43 78.06
CA SER A 21 -13.21 21.53 77.28
C SER A 21 -12.64 22.97 77.43
N PRO A 22 -12.89 23.97 76.53
CA PRO A 22 -13.57 24.04 75.20
C PRO A 22 -12.70 24.71 74.10
N TRP A 23 -13.29 25.14 72.96
CA TRP A 23 -12.70 25.89 71.81
C TRP A 23 -12.35 25.07 70.55
N ARG A 24 -13.33 24.27 70.13
CA ARG A 24 -13.74 24.26 68.71
C ARG A 24 -14.15 25.68 68.32
N ARG A 25 -13.41 26.33 67.43
CA ARG A 25 -13.83 27.33 66.42
C ARG A 25 -12.64 28.25 66.09
N LEU A 26 -11.78 27.83 65.17
CA LEU A 26 -11.14 28.78 64.26
C LEU A 26 -11.02 28.09 62.89
N ILE A 27 -11.93 28.49 62.01
CA ILE A 27 -11.93 28.19 60.59
C ILE A 27 -10.79 29.01 60.00
N PHE A 28 -9.76 28.35 59.46
CA PHE A 28 -8.81 28.97 58.54
C PHE A 28 -9.13 28.51 57.12
N ILE A 29 -9.30 29.51 56.25
CA ILE A 29 -9.60 29.40 54.82
C ILE A 29 -8.25 29.48 54.06
N ILE A 30 -7.92 28.41 53.31
CA ILE A 30 -7.16 28.34 52.03
C ILE A 30 -5.61 28.50 52.10
N PRO A 31 -4.79 27.82 51.24
CA PRO A 31 -5.13 27.07 50.02
C PRO A 31 -4.66 25.60 49.92
N LEU A 32 -5.47 24.87 49.15
CA LEU A 32 -5.17 23.65 48.42
C LEU A 32 -3.95 23.85 47.50
N ALA A 33 -2.76 23.40 47.93
CA ALA A 33 -1.58 23.27 47.08
C ALA A 33 -1.25 21.80 46.86
N ILE A 34 -2.15 21.09 46.17
CA ILE A 34 -1.82 19.81 45.52
C ILE A 34 -1.71 20.13 44.03
N GLY A 35 -0.57 20.70 43.63
CA GLY A 35 -0.19 20.77 42.23
C GLY A 35 0.44 19.43 41.83
N PRO A 36 0.10 18.84 40.67
CA PRO A 36 0.73 17.61 40.20
C PRO A 36 2.14 17.95 39.70
N ALA A 37 3.11 18.12 40.60
CA ALA A 37 4.50 18.38 40.27
C ALA A 37 5.28 17.09 39.94
N SER A 38 4.61 16.11 39.34
CA SER A 38 5.23 14.90 38.80
C SER A 38 4.65 14.55 37.42
N LEU A 39 4.32 15.59 36.64
CA LEU A 39 4.36 15.51 35.19
C LEU A 39 5.69 16.12 34.75
N ILE A 40 6.80 15.41 35.02
CA ILE A 40 8.05 15.67 34.31
C ILE A 40 7.68 15.46 32.85
N MET A 41 7.68 16.54 32.07
CA MET A 41 7.56 16.42 30.62
C MET A 41 8.70 15.49 30.20
N LEU A 42 8.35 14.27 29.78
CA LEU A 42 9.25 13.47 28.97
C LEU A 42 9.73 14.40 27.85
N PRO A 43 11.04 14.41 27.50
CA PRO A 43 11.44 15.08 26.28
C PRO A 43 10.48 14.60 25.20
N THR A 44 9.81 15.53 24.52
CA THR A 44 9.01 15.18 23.37
C THR A 44 9.94 14.38 22.47
N ALA A 45 9.65 13.09 22.28
CA ALA A 45 10.46 12.23 21.44
C ALA A 45 10.32 12.77 20.01
N ARG A 46 11.18 13.71 19.65
CA ARG A 46 11.36 14.22 18.31
C ARG A 46 12.54 13.45 17.74
N ALA A 47 12.37 12.86 16.57
CA ALA A 47 13.50 12.32 15.82
C ALA A 47 14.48 13.48 15.59
N ASP A 48 15.67 13.38 16.17
CA ASP A 48 16.78 14.30 15.95
C ASP A 48 17.39 13.93 14.59
N CYS A 49 17.16 14.75 13.55
CA CYS A 49 17.76 14.52 12.23
C CYS A 49 19.28 14.75 12.35
N ARG A 50 20.05 13.67 12.52
CA ARG A 50 21.52 13.76 12.53
C ARG A 50 22.13 13.88 11.13
N GLU A 51 21.37 13.53 10.10
CA GLU A 51 21.69 13.74 8.70
C GLU A 51 20.49 14.41 8.01
N GLY A 52 20.73 15.43 7.20
CA GLY A 52 19.86 15.79 6.07
C GLY A 52 18.49 16.40 6.30
N CYS A 53 18.31 17.30 7.26
CA CYS A 53 17.09 18.11 7.36
C CYS A 53 17.45 19.58 7.10
N ASP A 54 17.12 20.10 5.91
CA ASP A 54 17.38 21.50 5.52
C ASP A 54 16.16 22.42 5.67
N GLY A 55 15.08 21.90 6.26
CA GLY A 55 13.80 22.60 6.44
C GLY A 55 12.87 22.53 5.22
N THR A 56 13.36 22.03 4.08
CA THR A 56 12.57 21.78 2.88
C THR A 56 12.47 20.29 2.55
N ALA A 57 13.37 19.45 3.04
CA ALA A 57 13.31 18.00 2.87
C ALA A 57 13.82 17.26 4.11
N THR A 58 13.51 15.96 4.18
CA THR A 58 14.08 15.01 5.17
C THR A 58 14.80 13.90 4.43
N PHE A 59 16.09 13.67 4.71
CA PHE A 59 16.81 12.57 4.10
C PHE A 59 17.78 11.83 5.03
N LEU A 60 17.96 10.54 4.74
CA LEU A 60 18.89 9.64 5.42
C LEU A 60 19.42 8.59 4.44
N GLY A 61 20.74 8.51 4.27
CA GLY A 61 21.38 7.57 3.36
C GLY A 61 22.35 8.25 2.39
N ASP A 62 23.34 7.49 1.94
CA ASP A 62 24.34 7.98 0.98
C ASP A 62 23.68 8.32 -0.37
N ASN A 63 24.07 9.46 -0.95
CA ASN A 63 23.49 10.07 -2.16
C ASN A 63 21.98 10.38 -2.13
N ALA A 64 21.32 10.35 -0.97
CA ALA A 64 19.93 10.75 -0.86
C ALA A 64 19.77 12.26 -1.17
N LEU A 65 18.85 12.61 -2.08
CA LEU A 65 18.57 13.99 -2.55
C LEU A 65 19.77 14.79 -3.11
N VAL A 66 20.86 14.14 -3.52
CA VAL A 66 22.11 14.83 -3.90
C VAL A 66 21.96 15.84 -5.05
N ALA A 67 21.04 15.61 -5.99
CA ALA A 67 20.79 16.52 -7.13
C ALA A 67 19.51 17.36 -7.00
N ASN A 68 18.90 17.45 -5.82
CA ASN A 68 17.69 18.26 -5.64
C ASN A 68 17.96 19.75 -5.73
N THR A 69 17.31 20.40 -6.72
CA THR A 69 17.53 21.83 -7.01
C THR A 69 16.43 22.73 -6.50
N SER A 70 15.16 22.39 -6.75
CA SER A 70 14.01 23.23 -6.39
C SER A 70 12.81 22.45 -5.84
N GLY A 71 12.88 21.13 -5.79
CA GLY A 71 11.86 20.29 -5.19
C GLY A 71 11.80 20.50 -3.67
N ILE A 72 10.60 20.59 -3.13
CA ILE A 72 10.36 20.77 -1.69
C ILE A 72 9.50 19.64 -1.13
N GLU A 73 9.51 19.49 0.18
CA GLU A 73 8.70 18.54 0.94
C GLU A 73 8.94 17.07 0.58
N ASN A 74 10.17 16.75 0.17
CA ASN A 74 10.57 15.38 -0.14
C ASN A 74 11.08 14.64 1.11
N THR A 75 10.73 13.36 1.22
CA THR A 75 11.28 12.42 2.21
C THR A 75 12.07 11.33 1.49
N ALA A 76 13.37 11.20 1.77
CA ALA A 76 14.27 10.25 1.11
C ALA A 76 15.04 9.41 2.14
N VAL A 77 14.72 8.13 2.29
CA VAL A 77 15.39 7.23 3.23
C VAL A 77 15.91 6.01 2.49
N GLY A 78 17.23 5.91 2.33
CA GLY A 78 17.89 4.83 1.61
C GLY A 78 19.07 5.33 0.78
N ASN A 79 20.00 4.43 0.45
CA ASN A 79 21.09 4.75 -0.47
C ASN A 79 20.52 5.03 -1.87
N GLY A 80 20.86 6.19 -2.44
CA GLY A 80 20.39 6.62 -3.77
C GLY A 80 18.92 7.05 -3.85
N ALA A 81 18.18 7.10 -2.72
CA ALA A 81 16.78 7.49 -2.74
C ALA A 81 16.62 8.96 -3.20
N LEU A 82 15.81 9.21 -4.23
CA LEU A 82 15.65 10.54 -4.85
C LEU A 82 16.97 11.21 -5.32
N ALA A 83 18.02 10.44 -5.64
CA ALA A 83 19.34 10.98 -5.94
C ALA A 83 19.37 12.03 -7.08
N SER A 84 18.56 11.83 -8.13
CA SER A 84 18.49 12.69 -9.32
C SER A 84 17.18 13.48 -9.41
N ASN A 85 16.48 13.71 -8.29
CA ASN A 85 15.24 14.48 -8.28
C ASN A 85 15.49 15.97 -8.36
N THR A 86 15.37 16.62 -9.52
CA THR A 86 15.71 18.03 -9.68
C THR A 86 14.59 19.00 -9.27
N THR A 87 13.37 18.78 -9.75
CA THR A 87 12.22 19.70 -9.61
C THR A 87 11.01 19.10 -8.88
N GLY A 88 10.96 17.79 -8.68
CA GLY A 88 9.82 17.11 -8.08
C GLY A 88 9.64 17.45 -6.61
N SER A 89 8.40 17.73 -6.19
CA SER A 89 8.05 18.03 -4.80
C SER A 89 7.13 16.96 -4.21
N GLU A 90 7.04 16.92 -2.89
CA GLU A 90 6.11 16.06 -2.13
C GLU A 90 6.26 14.57 -2.46
N ASN A 91 7.49 14.11 -2.72
CA ASN A 91 7.78 12.71 -2.96
C ASN A 91 8.26 12.02 -1.67
N THR A 92 7.81 10.78 -1.45
CA THR A 92 8.31 9.91 -0.38
C THR A 92 9.00 8.71 -0.99
N ALA A 93 10.30 8.55 -0.75
CA ALA A 93 11.12 7.45 -1.22
C ALA A 93 11.76 6.72 -0.04
N LEU A 94 11.42 5.44 0.13
CA LEU A 94 11.90 4.61 1.24
C LEU A 94 12.53 3.31 0.71
N GLY A 95 13.85 3.27 0.55
CA GLY A 95 14.59 2.09 0.13
C GLY A 95 15.75 2.40 -0.82
N PHE A 96 16.48 1.36 -1.20
CA PHE A 96 17.62 1.45 -2.11
C PHE A 96 17.16 1.90 -3.50
N ASP A 97 17.73 3.00 -4.01
CA ASP A 97 17.44 3.60 -5.32
C ASP A 97 15.96 3.88 -5.60
N SER A 98 15.14 4.00 -4.55
CA SER A 98 13.73 4.35 -4.69
C SER A 98 13.59 5.78 -5.24
N LEU A 99 12.81 5.95 -6.32
CA LEU A 99 12.63 7.23 -7.02
C LEU A 99 13.95 7.92 -7.46
N SER A 100 15.03 7.15 -7.70
CA SER A 100 16.37 7.71 -7.92
C SER A 100 16.48 8.66 -9.12
N SER A 101 15.68 8.50 -10.17
CA SER A 101 15.57 9.42 -11.31
C SER A 101 14.13 9.87 -11.53
N ASN A 102 13.63 10.72 -10.62
CA ASN A 102 12.28 11.28 -10.64
C ASN A 102 12.26 12.78 -10.99
N THR A 103 11.38 13.26 -11.88
CA THR A 103 11.08 14.72 -11.94
C THR A 103 9.62 15.07 -11.69
N GLY A 104 8.77 14.07 -11.46
CA GLY A 104 7.38 14.23 -11.07
C GLY A 104 7.18 14.56 -9.59
N SER A 105 5.94 14.86 -9.21
CA SER A 105 5.59 15.22 -7.83
C SER A 105 4.55 14.28 -7.25
N PHE A 106 4.38 14.29 -5.93
CA PHE A 106 3.36 13.49 -5.22
C PHE A 106 3.50 11.97 -5.41
N ASN A 107 4.71 11.46 -5.57
CA ASN A 107 4.94 10.02 -5.68
C ASN A 107 5.33 9.42 -4.33
N THR A 108 4.74 8.28 -3.99
CA THR A 108 5.12 7.47 -2.82
C THR A 108 5.72 6.16 -3.29
N ALA A 109 6.97 5.89 -2.96
CA ALA A 109 7.69 4.67 -3.31
C ALA A 109 8.35 4.10 -2.05
N ALA A 110 8.09 2.82 -1.77
CA ALA A 110 8.77 2.12 -0.70
C ALA A 110 9.17 0.71 -1.11
N GLY A 111 10.46 0.46 -1.03
CA GLY A 111 11.13 -0.78 -1.39
C GLY A 111 12.38 -0.53 -2.23
N SER A 112 12.95 -1.60 -2.76
CA SER A 112 14.19 -1.54 -3.54
C SER A 112 13.86 -1.34 -5.01
N LEU A 113 14.58 -0.44 -5.67
CA LEU A 113 14.47 -0.18 -7.11
C LEU A 113 13.04 0.19 -7.57
N THR A 114 12.24 0.80 -6.69
CA THR A 114 10.87 1.23 -6.98
C THR A 114 10.83 2.61 -7.61
N LEU A 115 10.07 2.77 -8.71
CA LEU A 115 9.93 4.05 -9.44
C LEU A 115 11.27 4.69 -9.86
N VAL A 116 12.31 3.86 -10.13
CA VAL A 116 13.67 4.32 -10.48
C VAL A 116 13.67 5.35 -11.60
N SER A 117 12.99 5.08 -12.71
CA SER A 117 12.97 5.94 -13.89
C SER A 117 11.60 6.58 -14.08
N ASN A 118 11.28 7.59 -13.26
CA ASN A 118 10.03 8.34 -13.33
C ASN A 118 10.21 9.74 -13.93
N ALA A 119 10.17 9.84 -15.27
CA ALA A 119 10.51 11.09 -15.95
C ALA A 119 9.57 12.23 -15.55
N SER A 120 8.26 12.13 -15.76
CA SER A 120 7.31 13.19 -15.35
C SER A 120 6.03 12.68 -14.67
N GLY A 121 5.95 11.38 -14.38
CA GLY A 121 4.78 10.78 -13.75
C GLY A 121 4.54 11.34 -12.35
N SER A 122 3.30 11.68 -12.02
CA SER A 122 2.91 12.20 -10.71
C SER A 122 1.77 11.37 -10.12
N TYR A 123 1.62 11.46 -8.80
CA TYR A 123 0.57 10.73 -8.06
C TYR A 123 0.68 9.20 -8.15
N ASN A 124 1.88 8.66 -8.27
CA ASN A 124 2.09 7.21 -8.28
C ASN A 124 2.38 6.69 -6.87
N THR A 125 1.82 5.52 -6.55
CA THR A 125 2.03 4.80 -5.29
C THR A 125 2.62 3.43 -5.59
N ALA A 126 3.83 3.14 -5.10
CA ALA A 126 4.58 1.92 -5.38
C ALA A 126 5.11 1.29 -4.08
N PHE A 127 4.79 0.01 -3.85
CA PHE A 127 5.26 -0.74 -2.67
C PHE A 127 5.74 -2.14 -3.06
N GLY A 128 7.03 -2.42 -2.91
CA GLY A 128 7.62 -3.73 -3.24
C GLY A 128 9.02 -3.64 -3.81
N ASP A 129 9.48 -4.67 -4.51
CA ASP A 129 10.76 -4.69 -5.22
C ASP A 129 10.52 -4.48 -6.71
N GLU A 130 11.27 -3.57 -7.34
CA GLU A 130 11.18 -3.26 -8.78
C GLU A 130 9.78 -2.80 -9.28
N VAL A 131 8.96 -2.25 -8.39
CA VAL A 131 7.62 -1.76 -8.72
C VAL A 131 7.70 -0.47 -9.53
N LEU A 132 6.96 -0.40 -10.64
CA LEU A 132 6.92 0.78 -11.52
C LEU A 132 8.33 1.26 -11.96
N GLN A 133 9.32 0.36 -12.04
CA GLN A 133 10.72 0.69 -12.27
C GLN A 133 10.92 1.58 -13.52
N PHE A 134 10.16 1.31 -14.58
CA PHE A 134 10.21 2.05 -15.85
C PHE A 134 8.92 2.84 -16.14
N ASN A 135 8.45 3.64 -15.18
CA ASN A 135 7.30 4.53 -15.37
C ASN A 135 7.67 5.88 -15.99
N THR A 136 7.73 6.04 -17.31
CA THR A 136 8.27 7.29 -17.89
C THR A 136 7.36 8.50 -17.67
N VAL A 137 6.08 8.44 -18.08
CA VAL A 137 5.14 9.59 -17.97
C VAL A 137 3.80 9.24 -17.32
N GLY A 138 3.57 7.97 -16.96
CA GLY A 138 2.33 7.51 -16.37
C GLY A 138 2.01 8.17 -15.02
N ASN A 139 0.75 8.54 -14.83
CA ASN A 139 0.24 9.20 -13.63
C ASN A 139 -0.84 8.37 -12.94
N ASN A 140 -1.05 8.61 -11.65
CA ASN A 140 -2.14 8.02 -10.86
C ASN A 140 -2.10 6.48 -10.82
N ASN A 141 -0.92 5.86 -10.90
CA ASN A 141 -0.80 4.41 -10.81
C ASN A 141 -0.61 3.96 -9.36
N THR A 142 -1.29 2.89 -8.95
CA THR A 142 -1.09 2.23 -7.66
C THR A 142 -0.59 0.82 -7.90
N ALA A 143 0.58 0.48 -7.36
CA ALA A 143 1.25 -0.79 -7.60
C ALA A 143 1.81 -1.37 -6.30
N ILE A 144 1.43 -2.61 -5.97
CA ILE A 144 1.85 -3.30 -4.75
C ILE A 144 2.22 -4.75 -5.09
N GLY A 145 3.43 -5.18 -4.75
CA GLY A 145 3.95 -6.53 -5.05
C GLY A 145 5.37 -6.48 -5.63
N ALA A 146 6.01 -7.61 -5.89
CA ALA A 146 7.28 -7.62 -6.62
C ALA A 146 7.02 -7.45 -8.12
N ALA A 147 7.72 -6.52 -8.76
CA ALA A 147 7.61 -6.18 -10.19
C ALA A 147 6.18 -5.88 -10.68
N ALA A 148 5.29 -5.42 -9.78
CA ALA A 148 3.97 -4.93 -10.19
C ALA A 148 4.14 -3.67 -11.05
N LEU A 149 3.47 -3.61 -12.21
CA LEU A 149 3.60 -2.50 -13.18
C LEU A 149 5.05 -2.17 -13.59
N TYR A 150 5.96 -3.14 -13.57
CA TYR A 150 7.40 -2.95 -13.82
C TYR A 150 7.71 -2.07 -15.05
N ALA A 151 7.07 -2.35 -16.19
CA ALA A 151 7.22 -1.62 -17.44
C ALA A 151 5.92 -0.89 -17.82
N ASN A 152 5.65 0.26 -17.17
CA ASN A 152 4.51 1.12 -17.45
C ASN A 152 4.91 2.46 -18.09
N THR A 153 5.17 2.53 -19.40
CA THR A 153 5.73 3.76 -19.99
C THR A 153 4.75 4.93 -19.95
N ASN A 154 3.53 4.76 -20.45
CA ASN A 154 2.56 5.84 -20.66
C ASN A 154 1.21 5.60 -19.97
N GLY A 155 0.97 4.39 -19.44
CA GLY A 155 -0.30 4.02 -18.82
C GLY A 155 -0.63 4.88 -17.61
N ASN A 156 -1.88 5.35 -17.55
CA ASN A 156 -2.39 6.14 -16.42
C ASN A 156 -3.48 5.39 -15.67
N SER A 157 -3.64 5.72 -14.39
CA SER A 157 -4.77 5.26 -13.58
C SER A 157 -4.87 3.73 -13.46
N ASN A 158 -3.73 3.02 -13.49
CA ASN A 158 -3.72 1.57 -13.32
C ASN A 158 -3.58 1.19 -11.85
N THR A 159 -4.26 0.11 -11.45
CA THR A 159 -4.12 -0.51 -10.12
C THR A 159 -3.59 -1.93 -10.28
N ALA A 160 -2.40 -2.21 -9.76
CA ALA A 160 -1.79 -3.54 -9.76
C ALA A 160 -1.50 -4.00 -8.33
N SER A 161 -2.03 -5.16 -7.94
CA SER A 161 -1.81 -5.73 -6.61
C SER A 161 -1.53 -7.22 -6.72
N GLY A 162 -0.25 -7.59 -6.68
CA GLY A 162 0.22 -8.94 -6.90
C GLY A 162 1.62 -8.95 -7.48
N VAL A 163 2.32 -10.07 -7.31
CA VAL A 163 3.62 -10.28 -7.97
C VAL A 163 3.40 -10.34 -9.48
N THR A 164 4.13 -9.51 -10.22
CA THR A 164 4.04 -9.33 -11.68
C THR A 164 2.66 -8.95 -12.23
N ALA A 165 1.74 -8.46 -11.39
CA ALA A 165 0.47 -7.92 -11.88
C ALA A 165 0.74 -6.71 -12.80
N LEU A 166 0.17 -6.70 -14.01
CA LEU A 166 0.42 -5.69 -15.04
C LEU A 166 1.91 -5.47 -15.38
N LEU A 167 2.75 -6.51 -15.30
CA LEU A 167 4.20 -6.44 -15.48
C LEU A 167 4.61 -5.61 -16.71
N ASN A 168 4.00 -5.89 -17.87
CA ASN A 168 4.26 -5.25 -19.14
C ASN A 168 3.02 -4.47 -19.60
N ASN A 169 2.88 -3.22 -19.16
CA ASN A 169 1.77 -2.34 -19.51
C ASN A 169 2.24 -1.05 -20.20
N THR A 170 2.57 -1.11 -21.50
CA THR A 170 3.21 0.03 -22.16
C THR A 170 2.32 1.29 -22.22
N SER A 171 1.10 1.21 -22.74
CA SER A 171 0.19 2.37 -22.85
C SER A 171 -1.20 2.16 -22.25
N GLY A 172 -1.52 0.94 -21.80
CA GLY A 172 -2.83 0.62 -21.25
C GLY A 172 -3.17 1.50 -20.04
N SER A 173 -4.38 2.03 -20.00
CA SER A 173 -4.85 2.92 -18.94
C SER A 173 -6.14 2.42 -18.29
N SER A 174 -6.35 2.82 -17.04
CA SER A 174 -7.54 2.45 -16.26
C SER A 174 -7.73 0.94 -16.10
N ASN A 175 -6.64 0.18 -15.98
CA ASN A 175 -6.70 -1.27 -15.75
C ASN A 175 -6.60 -1.60 -14.26
N THR A 176 -7.28 -2.65 -13.83
CA THR A 176 -7.19 -3.20 -12.48
C THR A 176 -6.75 -4.66 -12.56
N ALA A 177 -5.62 -4.99 -11.95
CA ALA A 177 -5.06 -6.34 -11.91
C ALA A 177 -4.78 -6.74 -10.46
N THR A 178 -5.39 -7.82 -10.00
CA THR A 178 -5.16 -8.37 -8.67
C THR A 178 -4.75 -9.85 -8.75
N ALA A 179 -3.88 -10.27 -7.85
CA ALA A 179 -3.20 -11.57 -7.80
C ALA A 179 -1.98 -11.72 -8.75
N PHE A 180 -1.33 -12.88 -8.66
CA PHE A 180 -0.10 -13.21 -9.40
C PHE A 180 -0.32 -13.18 -10.91
N ALA A 181 0.54 -12.44 -11.63
CA ALA A 181 0.58 -12.38 -13.09
C ALA A 181 -0.78 -12.12 -13.78
N SER A 182 -1.70 -11.39 -13.12
CA SER A 182 -2.92 -10.92 -13.78
C SER A 182 -2.59 -9.76 -14.71
N LEU A 183 -3.15 -9.79 -15.92
CA LEU A 183 -2.84 -8.80 -16.99
C LEU A 183 -1.33 -8.62 -17.25
N ASP A 184 -0.52 -9.68 -17.11
CA ASP A 184 0.96 -9.62 -17.19
C ASP A 184 1.45 -8.92 -18.46
N TYR A 185 0.80 -9.16 -19.60
CA TYR A 185 0.97 -8.40 -20.83
C TYR A 185 -0.32 -7.65 -21.17
N ASN A 186 -0.29 -6.32 -21.07
CA ASN A 186 -1.44 -5.49 -21.40
C ASN A 186 -1.08 -4.24 -22.22
N ASN A 187 -1.81 -3.95 -23.29
CA ASN A 187 -1.74 -2.63 -23.93
C ASN A 187 -3.12 -2.05 -24.27
N GLY A 188 -4.18 -2.68 -23.75
CA GLY A 188 -5.55 -2.18 -23.83
C GLY A 188 -6.00 -1.42 -22.59
N ASP A 189 -7.17 -0.80 -22.69
CA ASP A 189 -7.72 0.05 -21.64
C ASP A 189 -8.92 -0.59 -20.95
N TYR A 190 -9.21 -0.13 -19.72
CA TYR A 190 -10.42 -0.48 -18.99
C TYR A 190 -10.60 -1.98 -18.72
N ASN A 191 -9.51 -2.73 -18.53
CA ASN A 191 -9.57 -4.15 -18.21
C ASN A 191 -9.53 -4.39 -16.70
N THR A 192 -10.31 -5.35 -16.22
CA THR A 192 -10.31 -5.81 -14.84
C THR A 192 -9.96 -7.28 -14.80
N ALA A 193 -8.87 -7.65 -14.14
CA ALA A 193 -8.45 -9.02 -13.93
C ALA A 193 -8.26 -9.30 -12.44
N SER A 194 -8.98 -10.31 -11.93
CA SER A 194 -8.94 -10.72 -10.53
C SER A 194 -8.81 -12.23 -10.45
N GLY A 195 -7.60 -12.71 -10.17
CA GLY A 195 -7.26 -14.13 -10.18
C GLY A 195 -5.88 -14.36 -10.77
N ALA A 196 -5.18 -15.39 -10.29
CA ALA A 196 -3.85 -15.67 -10.81
C ALA A 196 -3.94 -16.04 -12.30
N ASN A 197 -3.07 -15.43 -13.11
CA ASN A 197 -3.07 -15.52 -14.57
C ASN A 197 -4.38 -15.11 -15.25
N ALA A 198 -5.28 -14.37 -14.57
CA ALA A 198 -6.48 -13.85 -15.21
C ALA A 198 -6.08 -12.83 -16.29
N LEU A 199 -6.63 -12.98 -17.49
CA LEU A 199 -6.41 -12.08 -18.62
C LEU A 199 -4.91 -11.91 -18.97
N TYR A 200 -4.13 -12.98 -18.78
CA TYR A 200 -2.66 -13.00 -18.78
C TYR A 200 -1.99 -12.26 -19.95
N SER A 201 -2.51 -12.42 -21.18
CA SER A 201 -1.92 -11.84 -22.40
C SER A 201 -2.93 -11.05 -23.24
N ASN A 202 -3.19 -9.80 -22.88
CA ASN A 202 -4.15 -8.92 -23.54
C ASN A 202 -3.48 -7.73 -24.26
N THR A 203 -3.10 -7.87 -25.53
CA THR A 203 -2.40 -6.78 -26.22
C THR A 203 -3.28 -5.57 -26.45
N THR A 204 -4.43 -5.67 -27.11
CA THR A 204 -5.24 -4.49 -27.45
C THR A 204 -6.67 -4.56 -26.97
N GLY A 205 -7.10 -5.69 -26.43
CA GLY A 205 -8.46 -5.87 -25.93
C GLY A 205 -8.78 -4.86 -24.85
N SER A 206 -9.95 -4.24 -24.92
CA SER A 206 -10.39 -3.25 -23.95
C SER A 206 -11.75 -3.62 -23.37
N ASN A 207 -12.06 -3.11 -22.18
CA ASN A 207 -13.33 -3.39 -21.49
C ASN A 207 -13.54 -4.89 -21.19
N ASN A 208 -12.46 -5.65 -20.93
CA ASN A 208 -12.57 -7.04 -20.54
C ASN A 208 -12.60 -7.18 -19.02
N THR A 209 -13.46 -8.07 -18.50
CA THR A 209 -13.53 -8.41 -17.07
C THR A 209 -13.28 -9.90 -16.90
N ALA A 210 -12.19 -10.27 -16.24
CA ALA A 210 -11.83 -11.65 -15.94
C ALA A 210 -11.73 -11.86 -14.43
N THR A 211 -12.50 -12.81 -13.90
CA THR A 211 -12.51 -13.16 -12.48
C THR A 211 -12.36 -14.67 -12.32
N GLY A 212 -11.34 -15.12 -11.57
CA GLY A 212 -11.00 -16.53 -11.41
C GLY A 212 -9.61 -16.89 -11.94
N PHE A 213 -9.10 -18.03 -11.49
CA PHE A 213 -7.81 -18.56 -11.95
C PHE A 213 -7.88 -18.86 -13.45
N GLU A 214 -6.96 -18.27 -14.21
CA GLU A 214 -6.85 -18.42 -15.67
C GLU A 214 -8.13 -18.07 -16.45
N ALA A 215 -9.00 -17.22 -15.89
CA ALA A 215 -10.12 -16.65 -16.63
C ALA A 215 -9.58 -15.77 -17.76
N MET A 216 -10.07 -15.97 -18.99
CA MET A 216 -9.54 -15.33 -20.21
C MET A 216 -8.03 -15.45 -20.37
N TYR A 217 -7.45 -16.59 -19.97
CA TYR A 217 -6.05 -16.84 -20.21
C TYR A 217 -5.79 -16.98 -21.72
N GLY A 218 -5.00 -16.06 -22.28
CA GLY A 218 -4.44 -16.18 -23.61
C GLY A 218 -3.08 -16.87 -23.53
N ASP A 219 -2.79 -17.76 -24.49
CA ASP A 219 -1.47 -18.37 -24.58
C ASP A 219 -0.41 -17.32 -24.94
N TYR A 220 0.84 -17.54 -24.52
CA TYR A 220 1.96 -16.62 -24.76
C TYR A 220 2.19 -16.28 -26.25
N TYR A 221 1.77 -17.15 -27.17
CA TYR A 221 1.89 -16.95 -28.62
C TYR A 221 0.65 -16.36 -29.28
N ASN A 222 -0.46 -16.26 -28.56
CA ASN A 222 -1.75 -15.80 -29.06
C ASN A 222 -2.24 -14.65 -28.18
N PHE A 223 -1.90 -13.44 -28.60
CA PHE A 223 -2.29 -12.24 -27.88
C PHE A 223 -3.80 -11.96 -28.02
N SER A 224 -4.47 -11.73 -26.89
CA SER A 224 -5.87 -11.32 -26.84
C SER A 224 -6.05 -9.90 -27.38
N THR A 225 -6.83 -9.75 -28.46
CA THR A 225 -7.14 -8.44 -29.05
C THR A 225 -8.60 -8.02 -28.92
N GLY A 226 -9.51 -8.94 -28.58
CA GLY A 226 -10.93 -8.60 -28.57
C GLY A 226 -11.38 -8.03 -27.24
N SER A 227 -12.55 -7.42 -27.31
CA SER A 227 -13.02 -6.43 -26.34
C SER A 227 -14.40 -6.77 -25.84
N ASN A 228 -14.77 -6.17 -24.71
CA ASN A 228 -16.11 -6.31 -24.11
C ASN A 228 -16.45 -7.76 -23.73
N ASN A 229 -15.48 -8.54 -23.26
CA ASN A 229 -15.72 -9.89 -22.76
C ASN A 229 -15.81 -9.91 -21.24
N THR A 230 -16.70 -10.73 -20.71
CA THR A 230 -16.83 -10.99 -19.28
C THR A 230 -16.65 -12.47 -19.01
N ALA A 231 -15.64 -12.83 -18.22
CA ALA A 231 -15.38 -14.18 -17.78
C ALA A 231 -15.34 -14.26 -16.25
N SER A 232 -16.09 -15.20 -15.69
CA SER A 232 -16.12 -15.46 -14.26
C SER A 232 -16.08 -16.95 -13.98
N GLY A 233 -15.02 -17.45 -13.35
CA GLY A 233 -14.83 -18.87 -13.04
C GLY A 233 -13.42 -19.38 -13.38
N TYR A 234 -13.09 -20.56 -12.86
CA TYR A 234 -11.85 -21.26 -13.21
C TYR A 234 -11.83 -21.54 -14.71
N GLN A 235 -10.82 -21.03 -15.43
CA GLN A 235 -10.63 -21.22 -16.87
C GLN A 235 -11.85 -20.83 -17.72
N ALA A 236 -12.70 -19.91 -17.24
CA ALA A 236 -13.78 -19.35 -18.05
C ALA A 236 -13.16 -18.58 -19.23
N LEU A 237 -13.62 -18.85 -20.46
CA LEU A 237 -13.07 -18.26 -21.69
C LEU A 237 -11.56 -18.52 -21.88
N TYR A 238 -11.05 -19.66 -21.42
CA TYR A 238 -9.63 -20.02 -21.57
C TYR A 238 -9.25 -20.26 -23.05
N GLY A 239 -8.06 -19.81 -23.46
CA GLY A 239 -7.58 -19.93 -24.85
C GLY A 239 -8.18 -18.87 -25.79
N TYR A 240 -8.61 -17.75 -25.23
CA TYR A 240 -9.23 -16.65 -25.93
C TYR A 240 -8.23 -15.85 -26.79
N THR A 241 -8.57 -15.52 -28.05
CA THR A 241 -7.65 -14.77 -28.95
C THR A 241 -8.22 -13.46 -29.51
N SER A 242 -9.45 -13.44 -30.06
CA SER A 242 -9.98 -12.22 -30.71
C SER A 242 -11.50 -12.02 -30.65
N GLY A 243 -12.26 -12.96 -30.08
CA GLY A 243 -13.72 -12.89 -29.99
C GLY A 243 -14.24 -11.71 -29.18
N SER A 244 -15.18 -10.89 -29.65
CA SER A 244 -15.68 -9.77 -28.83
C SER A 244 -17.08 -10.05 -28.30
N TYR A 245 -17.47 -9.40 -27.22
CA TYR A 245 -18.84 -9.47 -26.67
C TYR A 245 -19.24 -10.84 -26.10
N ASN A 246 -18.30 -11.61 -25.56
CA ASN A 246 -18.59 -12.90 -24.94
C ASN A 246 -18.85 -12.79 -23.44
N THR A 247 -19.81 -13.57 -22.93
CA THR A 247 -20.07 -13.73 -21.50
C THR A 247 -19.92 -15.19 -21.10
N ALA A 248 -18.93 -15.52 -20.28
CA ALA A 248 -18.69 -16.86 -19.73
C ALA A 248 -18.78 -16.82 -18.20
N ALA A 249 -19.72 -17.55 -17.62
CA ALA A 249 -19.87 -17.64 -16.17
C ALA A 249 -19.92 -19.10 -15.69
N GLY A 250 -18.85 -19.55 -15.06
CA GLY A 250 -18.68 -20.87 -14.47
C GLY A 250 -17.39 -21.54 -14.91
N VAL A 251 -17.15 -22.75 -14.41
CA VAL A 251 -15.90 -23.48 -14.63
C VAL A 251 -15.83 -23.91 -16.09
N GLN A 252 -14.77 -23.49 -16.78
CA GLN A 252 -14.52 -23.82 -18.19
C GLN A 252 -15.66 -23.41 -19.15
N ALA A 253 -16.54 -22.49 -18.76
CA ALA A 253 -17.55 -21.95 -19.66
C ALA A 253 -16.87 -21.31 -20.89
N LEU A 254 -17.32 -21.67 -22.10
CA LEU A 254 -16.71 -21.26 -23.38
C LEU A 254 -15.20 -21.61 -23.48
N LEU A 255 -14.79 -22.75 -22.94
CA LEU A 255 -13.42 -23.26 -23.09
C LEU A 255 -13.01 -23.31 -24.57
N LYS A 256 -11.95 -22.58 -24.92
CA LYS A 256 -11.37 -22.45 -26.28
C LYS A 256 -12.24 -21.73 -27.30
N ASP A 257 -13.14 -20.84 -26.89
CA ASP A 257 -13.70 -19.88 -27.84
C ASP A 257 -12.63 -18.84 -28.23
N THR A 258 -11.89 -19.16 -29.31
CA THR A 258 -10.75 -18.36 -29.77
C THR A 258 -11.22 -17.08 -30.47
N THR A 259 -12.20 -17.20 -31.39
CA THR A 259 -12.59 -16.11 -32.32
C THR A 259 -14.08 -15.82 -32.35
N GLY A 260 -14.92 -16.67 -31.72
CA GLY A 260 -16.37 -16.46 -31.68
C GLY A 260 -16.72 -15.20 -30.91
N GLY A 261 -17.74 -14.47 -31.35
CA GLY A 261 -18.21 -13.26 -30.69
C GLY A 261 -19.69 -13.36 -30.37
N SER A 262 -20.14 -12.52 -29.43
CA SER A 262 -21.54 -12.45 -28.99
C SER A 262 -22.06 -13.75 -28.39
N ASN A 263 -21.19 -14.57 -27.79
CA ASN A 263 -21.57 -15.81 -27.13
C ASN A 263 -21.94 -15.57 -25.66
N THR A 264 -22.86 -16.39 -25.13
CA THR A 264 -23.15 -16.44 -23.69
C THR A 264 -23.20 -17.88 -23.24
N ALA A 265 -22.39 -18.24 -22.25
CA ALA A 265 -22.46 -19.54 -21.58
C ALA A 265 -22.45 -19.37 -20.07
N THR A 266 -23.26 -20.18 -19.40
CA THR A 266 -23.32 -20.25 -17.95
C THR A 266 -23.28 -21.71 -17.50
N GLY A 267 -22.59 -21.99 -16.40
CA GLY A 267 -22.45 -23.34 -15.84
C GLY A 267 -21.06 -23.95 -16.04
N TYR A 268 -21.00 -25.28 -16.06
CA TYR A 268 -19.78 -26.07 -16.20
C TYR A 268 -19.73 -26.68 -17.61
N ALA A 269 -18.55 -26.72 -18.24
CA ALA A 269 -18.31 -27.40 -19.52
C ALA A 269 -17.57 -28.73 -19.33
#